data_AF-A0A7W3SYM2-F1
#
_entry.id   AF-A0A7W3SYM2-F1
#
_cell.length_a   1.000
_cell.length_b   1.000
_cell.length_c   1.000
_cell.angle_alpha   90.00
_cell.angle_beta   90.00
_cell.angle_gamma   90.00
#
_symmetry.space_group_name_H-M   'P 1'
#
loop_
_entity.id
_entity.type
_entity.pdbx_description
1 polymer ?
#
loop_
_entity_poly.entity_id
_entity_poly.type
_entity_poly.pdbx_seq_one_letter_code
_entity_poly.pdbx_strand_id
1 'polypeptide(L)'
;ALTAKQQLFVKEYLVDLNATQAAIRAGYSAKTAEAIGHENLRKPKIAEAIEGDMNKRSERTKITADRVIQELAKIGFANITDYLKVNTVERVVDYKEIEDDEGNITRTPVFGMVQSVEVFDTEGVDRLKLDAVAEIKETKEGISLKLHDKVSALEKIGRHLGMFKDKVEMTGKNDGPLQVVFDKGMINDE
;
A
#
# COMPACT_ATOMS: atom_id res chain seq x y z
N ALA A 1 12.40 17.35 33.36
CA ALA A 1 11.06 17.79 32.93
C ALA A 1 11.16 18.52 31.60
N LEU A 2 10.17 18.33 30.72
CA LEU A 2 10.04 19.08 29.46
C LEU A 2 9.45 20.47 29.74
N THR A 3 9.83 21.47 28.94
CA THR A 3 9.19 22.79 28.98
C THR A 3 7.83 22.76 28.30
N ALA A 4 6.98 23.76 28.57
CA ALA A 4 5.64 23.84 27.95
C ALA A 4 5.69 23.83 26.41
N LYS A 5 6.65 24.54 25.80
CA LYS A 5 6.85 24.52 24.33
C LYS A 5 7.31 23.16 23.82
N GLN A 6 8.17 22.46 24.56
CA GLN A 6 8.60 21.10 24.20
C GLN A 6 7.46 20.09 24.31
N GLN A 7 6.61 20.21 25.35
CA GLN A 7 5.41 19.37 25.47
C GLN A 7 4.43 19.60 24.32
N LEU A 8 4.22 20.85 23.93
CA LEU A 8 3.37 21.18 22.79
C LEU A 8 3.99 20.65 21.48
N PHE A 9 5.31 20.79 21.30
CA PHE A 9 6.02 20.21 20.17
C PHE A 9 5.81 18.70 20.05
N VAL A 10 5.92 17.95 21.15
CA VAL A 10 5.66 16.50 21.15
C VAL A 10 4.24 16.20 20.67
N LYS A 11 3.23 16.90 21.19
CA LYS A 11 1.83 16.70 20.80
C LYS A 11 1.60 17.00 19.32
N GLU A 12 2.12 18.12 18.83
CA GLU A 12 1.96 18.54 17.43
C GLU A 12 2.72 17.62 16.46
N TYR A 13 3.88 17.13 16.86
CA TYR A 13 4.67 16.20 16.05
C TYR A 13 3.94 14.87 15.84
N LEU A 14 3.20 14.37 16.83
CA LEU A 14 2.47 13.12 16.73
C LEU A 14 1.22 13.19 15.82
N VAL A 15 0.87 14.38 15.33
CA VAL A 15 -0.26 14.56 14.40
C VAL A 15 0.14 14.10 13.00
N ASP A 16 1.30 14.52 12.49
CA ASP A 16 1.72 14.31 11.10
C ASP A 16 3.21 13.96 10.91
N LEU A 17 3.95 13.78 12.01
CA LEU A 17 5.39 13.49 12.04
C LEU A 17 6.24 14.54 11.29
N ASN A 18 5.73 15.77 11.17
CA ASN A 18 6.45 16.87 10.54
C ASN A 18 7.10 17.78 11.59
N ALA A 19 8.44 17.72 11.68
CA ALA A 19 9.21 18.45 12.68
C ALA A 19 9.05 19.98 12.56
N THR A 20 9.08 20.50 11.34
CA THR A 20 8.97 21.94 11.06
C THR A 20 7.58 22.46 11.43
N GLN A 21 6.52 21.79 10.98
CA GLN A 21 5.15 22.19 11.26
C GLN A 21 4.79 22.01 12.75
N ALA A 22 5.33 20.98 13.40
CA ALA A 22 5.21 20.82 14.85
C ALA A 22 5.87 21.97 15.61
N ALA A 23 7.05 22.44 15.19
CA ALA A 23 7.71 23.59 15.81
C ALA A 23 6.91 24.88 15.63
N ILE A 24 6.34 25.13 14.44
CA ILE A 24 5.49 26.31 14.20
C ILE A 24 4.27 26.29 15.13
N ARG A 25 3.52 25.18 15.17
CA ARG A 25 2.32 25.03 16.01
C ARG A 25 2.64 25.06 17.51
N ALA A 26 3.83 24.61 17.90
CA ALA A 26 4.33 24.72 19.27
C ALA A 26 4.76 26.13 19.69
N GLY A 27 4.65 27.13 18.79
CA GLY A 27 4.95 28.52 19.09
C GLY A 27 6.44 28.88 19.00
N TYR A 28 7.21 28.14 18.21
CA TYR A 28 8.54 28.57 17.78
C TYR A 28 8.45 29.53 16.58
N SER A 29 9.49 30.35 16.38
CA SER A 29 9.55 31.27 15.24
C SER A 29 9.55 30.48 13.94
N ALA A 30 8.66 30.85 13.01
CA ALA A 30 8.58 30.22 11.69
C ALA A 30 9.91 30.28 10.92
N LYS A 31 10.69 31.36 11.11
CA LYS A 31 12.00 31.53 10.46
C LYS A 31 13.04 30.50 10.90
N THR A 32 12.89 29.93 12.09
CA THR A 32 13.84 28.99 12.70
C THR A 32 13.21 27.62 12.99
N ALA A 33 11.96 27.41 12.57
CA ALA A 33 11.18 26.25 12.95
C ALA A 33 11.75 24.94 12.42
N GLU A 34 12.34 24.95 11.22
CA GLU A 34 12.99 23.79 10.63
C GLU A 34 14.20 23.34 11.47
N ALA A 35 15.14 24.24 11.72
CA ALA A 35 16.32 23.96 12.53
C ALA A 35 15.95 23.51 13.95
N ILE A 36 15.02 24.23 14.60
CA ILE A 36 14.57 23.91 15.96
C ILE A 36 13.82 22.58 15.99
N GLY A 37 13.01 22.27 14.97
CA GLY A 37 12.28 21.02 14.87
C GLY A 37 13.25 19.82 14.86
N HIS A 38 14.25 19.86 13.99
CA HIS A 38 15.29 18.82 13.95
C HIS A 38 16.15 18.76 15.22
N GLU A 39 16.47 19.91 15.82
CA GLU A 39 17.18 19.96 17.10
C GLU A 39 16.36 19.30 18.22
N ASN A 40 15.06 19.60 18.30
CA ASN A 40 14.17 19.04 19.31
C ASN A 40 14.05 17.51 19.18
N LEU A 41 14.00 16.97 17.95
CA LEU A 41 14.00 15.53 17.74
C LEU A 41 15.27 14.83 18.23
N ARG A 42 16.41 15.53 18.29
CA ARG A 42 17.68 14.98 18.78
C ARG A 42 17.83 15.04 20.30
N LYS A 43 16.97 15.79 21.01
CA LYS A 43 17.03 15.93 22.47
C LYS A 43 16.48 14.66 23.13
N PRO A 44 17.26 13.94 23.97
CA PRO A 44 16.85 12.66 24.54
C PRO A 44 15.49 12.71 25.23
N LYS A 45 15.25 13.72 26.08
CA LYS A 45 13.98 13.88 26.81
C LYS A 45 12.76 14.08 25.91
N ILE A 46 12.94 14.68 24.73
CA ILE A 46 11.85 14.89 23.76
C ILE A 46 11.63 13.60 22.97
N ALA A 47 12.71 12.95 22.53
CA ALA A 47 12.64 11.66 21.85
C ALA A 47 11.96 10.59 22.72
N GLU A 48 12.35 10.46 24.00
CA GLU A 48 11.72 9.57 24.98
C GLU A 48 10.23 9.88 25.17
N ALA A 49 9.84 11.15 25.17
CA ALA A 49 8.43 11.53 25.32
C ALA A 49 7.61 11.20 24.06
N ILE A 50 8.16 11.43 22.87
CA ILE A 50 7.54 11.04 21.59
C ILE A 50 7.37 9.52 21.57
N GLU A 51 8.42 8.77 21.89
CA GLU A 51 8.38 7.30 21.93
C GLU A 51 7.35 6.79 22.93
N GLY A 52 7.34 7.32 24.15
CA GLY A 52 6.36 6.97 25.17
C GLY A 52 4.92 7.24 24.73
N ASP A 53 4.65 8.37 24.09
CA ASP A 53 3.30 8.69 23.62
C ASP A 53 2.90 7.92 22.35
N MET A 54 3.85 7.59 21.46
CA MET A 54 3.63 6.64 20.37
C MET A 54 3.26 5.26 20.90
N ASN A 55 3.97 4.77 21.92
CA ASN A 55 3.70 3.47 22.55
C ASN A 55 2.31 3.44 23.19
N LYS A 56 1.94 4.46 23.98
CA LYS A 56 0.58 4.58 24.52
C LYS A 56 -0.50 4.60 23.44
N ARG A 57 -0.24 5.30 22.33
CA ARG A 57 -1.17 5.33 21.19
C ARG A 57 -1.30 3.94 20.57
N SER A 58 -0.18 3.24 20.38
CA SER A 58 -0.15 1.88 19.84
C SER A 58 -0.87 0.88 20.75
N GLU A 59 -0.67 0.96 22.07
CA GLU A 59 -1.39 0.16 23.06
C GLU A 59 -2.90 0.41 23.01
N ARG A 60 -3.32 1.68 22.94
CA ARG A 60 -4.74 2.06 22.90
C ARG A 60 -5.43 1.60 21.62
N THR A 61 -4.79 1.74 20.46
CA THR A 61 -5.37 1.34 19.17
C THR A 61 -5.13 -0.13 18.86
N LYS A 62 -4.19 -0.78 19.56
CA LYS A 62 -3.63 -2.10 19.24
C LYS A 62 -3.05 -2.16 17.82
N ILE A 63 -2.59 -1.03 17.28
CA ILE A 63 -1.98 -0.95 15.94
C ILE A 63 -0.48 -0.77 16.15
N THR A 64 0.27 -1.85 16.03
CA THR A 64 1.74 -1.89 16.06
C THR A 64 2.30 -1.93 14.64
N ALA A 65 3.58 -1.61 14.46
CA ALA A 65 4.27 -1.78 13.18
C ALA A 65 4.15 -3.23 12.68
N ASP A 66 4.39 -4.21 13.56
CA ASP A 66 4.23 -5.63 13.25
C ASP A 66 2.83 -5.98 12.77
N ARG A 67 1.78 -5.44 13.41
CA ARG A 67 0.41 -5.68 12.97
C ARG A 67 0.15 -5.10 11.59
N VAL A 68 0.65 -3.89 11.30
CA VAL A 68 0.52 -3.29 9.96
C VAL A 68 1.22 -4.15 8.91
N ILE A 69 2.42 -4.66 9.21
CA ILE A 69 3.15 -5.57 8.32
C ILE A 69 2.36 -6.87 8.09
N GLN A 70 1.79 -7.45 9.15
CA GLN A 70 0.96 -8.66 9.04
C GLN A 70 -0.24 -8.43 8.12
N GLU A 71 -0.94 -7.31 8.24
CA GLU A 71 -2.07 -6.98 7.37
C GLU A 71 -1.63 -6.74 5.92
N LEU A 72 -0.52 -6.01 5.70
CA LEU A 72 0.05 -5.84 4.35
C LEU A 72 0.50 -7.18 3.76
N ALA A 73 1.02 -8.09 4.56
CA ALA A 73 1.49 -9.41 4.11
C ALA A 73 0.33 -10.26 3.61
N LYS A 74 -0.84 -10.22 4.25
CA LYS A 74 -2.05 -10.90 3.75
C LYS A 74 -2.38 -10.47 2.32
N ILE A 75 -2.26 -9.17 2.02
CA ILE A 75 -2.47 -8.63 0.66
C ILE A 75 -1.32 -9.00 -0.27
N GLY A 76 -0.08 -8.73 0.14
CA GLY A 76 1.12 -8.90 -0.67
C GLY A 76 1.40 -10.36 -1.06
N PHE A 77 0.92 -11.31 -0.27
CA PHE A 77 1.12 -12.74 -0.53
C PHE A 77 -0.16 -13.48 -0.92
N ALA A 78 -1.30 -12.78 -1.08
CA ALA A 78 -2.52 -13.40 -1.57
C ALA A 78 -2.35 -14.00 -2.98
N ASN A 79 -3.07 -15.10 -3.21
CA ASN A 79 -3.15 -15.78 -4.50
C ASN A 79 -4.61 -15.88 -4.95
N ILE A 80 -4.93 -15.40 -6.15
CA ILE A 80 -6.30 -15.40 -6.69
C ILE A 80 -6.89 -16.81 -6.84
N THR A 81 -6.05 -17.82 -7.04
CA THR A 81 -6.51 -19.22 -7.16
C THR A 81 -7.05 -19.79 -5.85
N ASP A 82 -6.79 -19.12 -4.72
CA ASP A 82 -7.35 -19.50 -3.43
C ASP A 82 -8.83 -19.11 -3.28
N TYR A 83 -9.38 -18.36 -4.24
CA TYR A 83 -10.75 -17.84 -4.17
C TYR A 83 -11.63 -18.28 -5.35
N LEU A 84 -11.02 -18.73 -6.44
CA LEU A 84 -11.71 -19.07 -7.68
C LEU A 84 -11.14 -20.35 -8.26
N LYS A 85 -12.00 -21.24 -8.74
CA LYS A 85 -11.59 -22.36 -9.59
C LYS A 85 -12.05 -22.11 -11.02
N VAL A 86 -11.13 -22.20 -11.96
CA VAL A 86 -11.46 -22.17 -13.39
C VAL A 86 -11.60 -23.62 -13.85
N ASN A 87 -12.83 -24.01 -14.16
CA ASN A 87 -13.17 -25.34 -14.64
C ASN A 87 -13.61 -25.28 -16.10
N THR A 88 -13.36 -26.33 -16.86
CA THR A 88 -13.95 -26.51 -18.19
C THR A 88 -15.29 -27.20 -18.01
N VAL A 89 -16.35 -26.53 -18.44
CA VAL A 89 -17.73 -27.04 -18.32
C VAL A 89 -18.40 -27.01 -19.69
N GLU A 90 -19.31 -27.95 -19.90
CA GLU A 90 -20.17 -27.95 -21.08
C GLU A 90 -21.33 -26.97 -20.86
N ARG A 91 -21.48 -25.99 -21.77
CA ARG A 91 -22.60 -25.04 -21.79
C ARG A 91 -23.14 -24.87 -23.20
N VAL A 92 -24.36 -24.36 -23.30
CA VAL A 92 -24.91 -23.91 -24.58
C VAL A 92 -24.11 -22.71 -25.05
N VAL A 93 -23.43 -22.84 -26.20
CA VAL A 93 -22.61 -21.79 -26.81
C VAL A 93 -23.30 -21.14 -28.00
N ASP A 94 -24.27 -21.81 -28.60
CA ASP A 94 -25.02 -21.29 -29.74
C ASP A 94 -26.39 -21.98 -29.85
N TYR A 95 -27.25 -21.47 -30.73
CA TYR A 95 -28.51 -22.09 -31.12
C TYR A 95 -28.52 -22.27 -32.63
N LYS A 96 -28.66 -23.52 -33.08
CA LYS A 96 -28.86 -23.81 -34.49
C LYS A 96 -30.35 -23.74 -34.81
N GLU A 97 -30.70 -22.95 -35.81
CA GLU A 97 -32.06 -22.87 -36.35
C GLU A 97 -32.21 -23.89 -37.49
N ILE A 98 -33.27 -24.68 -37.42
CA ILE A 98 -33.62 -25.69 -38.41
C ILE A 98 -35.06 -25.40 -38.81
N GLU A 99 -35.25 -25.06 -40.08
CA GLU A 99 -36.57 -24.89 -40.69
C GLU A 99 -37.02 -26.24 -41.25
N ASP A 100 -38.25 -26.65 -40.93
CA ASP A 100 -38.86 -27.83 -41.54
C ASP A 100 -39.51 -27.50 -42.90
N ASP A 101 -39.98 -28.52 -43.61
CA ASP A 101 -40.60 -28.36 -44.93
C ASP A 101 -41.91 -27.53 -44.90
N GLU A 102 -42.47 -27.27 -43.71
CA GLU A 102 -43.68 -26.45 -43.50
C GLU A 102 -43.35 -25.01 -43.09
N GLY A 103 -42.06 -24.66 -42.99
CA GLY A 103 -41.57 -23.33 -42.62
C GLY A 103 -41.53 -23.08 -41.11
N ASN A 104 -41.69 -24.10 -40.26
CA ASN A 104 -41.55 -23.95 -38.81
C ASN A 104 -40.07 -23.95 -38.43
N ILE A 105 -39.66 -22.96 -37.65
CA ILE A 105 -38.27 -22.83 -37.17
C ILE A 105 -38.14 -23.47 -35.79
N THR A 106 -37.32 -24.51 -35.68
CA THR A 106 -36.91 -25.11 -34.40
C THR A 106 -35.51 -24.65 -34.03
N ARG A 107 -35.34 -24.13 -32.81
CA ARG A 107 -34.03 -23.75 -32.26
C ARG A 107 -33.49 -24.86 -31.38
N THR A 108 -32.34 -25.42 -31.77
CA THR A 108 -31.69 -26.51 -31.04
C THR A 108 -30.41 -26.00 -30.39
N PRO A 109 -30.18 -26.22 -29.08
CA PRO A 109 -28.96 -25.76 -28.42
C PRO A 109 -27.73 -26.51 -28.94
N VAL A 110 -26.66 -25.77 -29.21
CA VAL A 110 -25.32 -26.30 -29.51
C VAL A 110 -24.48 -26.20 -28.25
N PHE A 111 -23.97 -27.34 -27.80
CA PHE A 111 -23.13 -27.42 -26.61
C PHE A 111 -21.65 -27.30 -26.97
N GLY A 112 -20.90 -26.59 -26.14
CA GLY A 112 -19.46 -26.42 -26.28
C GLY A 112 -18.77 -26.38 -24.92
N MET A 113 -17.48 -26.66 -24.93
CA MET A 113 -16.63 -26.58 -23.74
C MET A 113 -16.18 -25.14 -23.53
N VAL A 114 -16.52 -24.55 -22.40
CA VAL A 114 -16.12 -23.19 -22.03
C VAL A 114 -15.45 -23.17 -20.67
N GLN A 115 -14.54 -22.21 -20.46
CA GLN A 115 -14.00 -21.94 -19.13
C GLN A 115 -15.06 -21.23 -18.30
N SER A 116 -15.33 -21.76 -17.12
CA SER A 116 -16.26 -21.18 -16.16
C SER A 116 -15.55 -21.00 -14.82
N VAL A 117 -15.76 -19.83 -14.23
CA VAL A 117 -15.31 -19.52 -12.88
C VAL A 117 -16.35 -20.04 -11.89
N GLU A 118 -15.93 -20.98 -11.05
CA GLU A 118 -16.74 -21.49 -9.94
C GLU A 118 -16.32 -20.75 -8.66
N VAL A 119 -17.28 -20.03 -8.08
CA VAL A 119 -17.15 -19.39 -6.76
C VAL A 119 -17.76 -20.34 -5.74
N PHE A 120 -16.96 -20.76 -4.76
CA PHE A 120 -17.40 -21.64 -3.68
C PHE A 120 -17.81 -20.82 -2.46
N ASP A 121 -18.59 -21.44 -1.57
CA ASP A 121 -19.06 -20.78 -0.36
C ASP A 121 -17.89 -20.23 0.48
N THR A 122 -17.98 -18.96 0.86
CA THR A 122 -17.03 -18.28 1.74
C THR A 122 -16.92 -18.92 3.12
N GLU A 123 -17.88 -19.75 3.55
CA GLU A 123 -17.78 -20.52 4.80
C GLU A 123 -16.58 -21.48 4.83
N GLY A 124 -16.12 -21.95 3.67
CA GLY A 124 -14.92 -22.80 3.53
C GLY A 124 -13.62 -22.03 3.28
N VAL A 125 -13.69 -20.72 3.07
CA VAL A 125 -12.52 -19.85 2.89
C VAL A 125 -12.01 -19.44 4.26
N ASP A 126 -10.73 -19.67 4.54
CA ASP A 126 -10.09 -19.13 5.75
C ASP A 126 -10.34 -17.61 5.81
N ARG A 127 -10.96 -17.14 6.91
CA ARG A 127 -11.29 -15.73 7.10
C ARG A 127 -10.08 -14.81 6.94
N LEU A 128 -8.87 -15.32 7.23
CA LEU A 128 -7.62 -14.59 7.03
C LEU A 128 -7.32 -14.27 5.57
N LYS A 129 -7.90 -15.02 4.63
CA LYS A 129 -7.79 -14.77 3.19
C LYS A 129 -8.78 -13.71 2.71
N LEU A 130 -9.89 -13.50 3.40
CA LEU A 130 -10.88 -12.48 2.99
C LEU A 130 -10.31 -11.06 3.08
N ASP A 131 -9.34 -10.82 3.95
CA ASP A 131 -8.70 -9.51 4.12
C ASP A 131 -7.98 -9.01 2.85
N ALA A 132 -7.65 -9.91 1.91
CA ALA A 132 -7.05 -9.53 0.63
C ALA A 132 -8.09 -9.18 -0.45
N VAL A 133 -9.37 -9.45 -0.22
CA VAL A 133 -10.44 -9.19 -1.19
C VAL A 133 -10.82 -7.71 -1.16
N ALA A 134 -10.66 -7.03 -2.30
CA ALA A 134 -11.03 -5.63 -2.47
C ALA A 134 -12.49 -5.44 -2.91
N GLU A 135 -13.01 -6.35 -3.75
CA GLU A 135 -14.36 -6.25 -4.29
C GLU A 135 -14.91 -7.63 -4.67
N ILE A 136 -16.18 -7.86 -4.33
CA ILE A 136 -17.00 -8.94 -4.87
C ILE A 136 -18.25 -8.29 -5.49
N LYS A 137 -18.53 -8.59 -6.76
CA LYS A 137 -19.65 -8.00 -7.48
C LYS A 137 -20.35 -9.03 -8.36
N GLU A 138 -21.66 -9.12 -8.25
CA GLU A 138 -22.48 -9.85 -9.21
C GLU A 138 -22.69 -9.00 -10.48
N THR A 139 -22.54 -9.63 -11.64
CA THR A 139 -22.68 -9.03 -12.97
C THR A 139 -23.60 -9.90 -13.82
N LYS A 140 -24.02 -9.38 -14.99
CA LYS A 140 -24.83 -10.16 -15.95
C LYS A 140 -24.16 -11.46 -16.41
N GLU A 141 -22.83 -11.49 -16.38
CA GLU A 141 -22.00 -12.63 -16.81
C GLU A 141 -21.56 -13.54 -15.65
N GLY A 142 -21.95 -13.22 -14.40
CA GLY A 142 -21.55 -13.96 -13.20
C GLY A 142 -20.84 -13.09 -12.16
N ILE A 143 -19.99 -13.69 -11.33
CA ILE A 143 -19.33 -13.00 -10.20
C ILE A 143 -17.95 -12.47 -10.62
N SER A 144 -17.71 -11.20 -10.34
CA SER A 144 -16.42 -10.53 -10.44
C SER A 144 -15.77 -10.45 -9.05
N LEU A 145 -14.52 -10.91 -8.94
CA LEU A 145 -13.72 -10.85 -7.72
C LEU A 145 -12.44 -10.05 -8.00
N LYS A 146 -12.11 -9.10 -7.12
CA LYS A 146 -10.89 -8.31 -7.17
C LYS A 146 -10.15 -8.39 -5.85
N LEU A 147 -8.83 -8.59 -5.89
CA LEU A 147 -7.96 -8.48 -4.73
C LEU A 147 -7.38 -7.07 -4.62
N HIS A 148 -6.93 -6.70 -3.42
CA HIS A 148 -6.15 -5.48 -3.19
C HIS A 148 -4.84 -5.51 -3.99
N ASP A 149 -4.26 -4.33 -4.20
CA ASP A 149 -3.00 -4.18 -4.94
C ASP A 149 -1.83 -4.82 -4.18
N LYS A 150 -1.41 -5.98 -4.69
CA LYS A 150 -0.27 -6.76 -4.21
C LYS A 150 1.06 -6.01 -4.32
N VAL A 151 1.29 -5.30 -5.41
CA VAL A 151 2.58 -4.62 -5.67
C VAL A 151 2.76 -3.48 -4.67
N SER A 152 1.73 -2.66 -4.49
CA SER A 152 1.72 -1.57 -3.52
C SER A 152 1.94 -2.07 -2.08
N ALA A 153 1.36 -3.22 -1.71
CA ALA A 153 1.56 -3.81 -0.39
C ALA A 153 3.01 -4.30 -0.19
N LEU A 154 3.57 -5.00 -1.17
CA LEU A 154 4.95 -5.49 -1.14
C LEU A 154 5.97 -4.35 -1.14
N GLU A 155 5.72 -3.26 -1.87
CA GLU A 155 6.59 -2.08 -1.84
C GLU A 155 6.64 -1.47 -0.43
N LYS A 156 5.48 -1.28 0.21
CA LYS A 156 5.41 -0.74 1.59
C LYS A 156 6.14 -1.64 2.59
N ILE A 157 5.99 -2.96 2.47
CA ILE A 157 6.73 -3.92 3.29
C ILE A 157 8.23 -3.79 3.04
N GLY A 158 8.67 -3.80 1.78
CA GLY A 158 10.09 -3.69 1.44
C GLY A 158 10.71 -2.36 1.90
N ARG A 159 9.96 -1.26 1.85
CA ARG A 159 10.40 0.05 2.38
C ARG A 159 10.58 -0.02 3.90
N HIS A 160 9.64 -0.63 4.61
CA HIS A 160 9.77 -0.84 6.05
C HIS A 160 10.99 -1.69 6.42
N LEU A 161 11.31 -2.70 5.61
CA LEU A 161 12.49 -3.56 5.76
C LEU A 161 13.80 -2.91 5.26
N GLY A 162 13.77 -1.67 4.77
CA GLY A 162 14.94 -0.96 4.27
C GLY A 162 15.48 -1.47 2.93
N MET A 163 14.68 -2.22 2.17
CA MET A 163 15.08 -2.77 0.86
C MET A 163 15.16 -1.69 -0.24
N PHE A 164 14.46 -0.57 -0.06
CA PHE A 164 14.49 0.56 -0.98
C PHE A 164 15.13 1.77 -0.29
N LYS A 165 16.08 2.42 -0.97
CA LYS A 165 16.70 3.67 -0.49
C LYS A 165 16.18 4.83 -1.33
N ASP A 166 15.52 5.78 -0.70
CA ASP A 166 15.02 6.99 -1.36
C ASP A 166 16.13 8.02 -1.59
N LYS A 167 17.22 7.93 -0.82
CA LYS A 167 18.37 8.84 -0.89
C LYS A 167 19.66 8.05 -1.05
N VAL A 168 20.36 8.31 -2.16
CA VAL A 168 21.74 7.85 -2.37
C VAL A 168 22.65 8.94 -1.82
N GLU A 169 23.38 8.64 -0.76
CA GLU A 169 24.48 9.52 -0.31
C GLU A 169 25.69 9.22 -1.19
N MET A 170 26.13 10.22 -1.96
CA MET A 170 27.35 10.14 -2.76
C MET A 170 28.48 10.77 -1.97
N THR A 171 29.48 9.98 -1.61
CA THR A 171 30.75 10.46 -1.07
C THR A 171 31.81 10.47 -2.17
N GLY A 172 32.78 11.38 -2.08
CA GLY A 172 33.97 11.35 -2.90
C GLY A 172 34.86 10.17 -2.51
N LYS A 173 35.95 9.94 -3.25
CA LYS A 173 36.91 8.86 -2.98
C LYS A 173 37.39 8.91 -1.53
N ASN A 174 37.39 7.77 -0.82
CA ASN A 174 37.77 7.63 0.59
C ASN A 174 36.92 8.47 1.57
N ASP A 175 35.60 8.53 1.36
CA ASP A 175 34.68 9.36 2.14
C ASP A 175 34.99 10.87 2.10
N GLY A 176 35.76 11.28 1.10
CA GLY A 176 36.12 12.68 0.89
C GLY A 176 34.99 13.52 0.30
N PRO A 177 35.17 14.86 0.24
CA PRO A 177 34.22 15.74 -0.44
C PRO A 177 34.09 15.38 -1.93
N LEU A 178 32.88 15.55 -2.49
CA LEU A 178 32.64 15.39 -3.91
C LEU A 178 33.49 16.38 -4.71
N GLN A 179 34.25 15.87 -5.68
CA GLN A 179 34.98 16.71 -6.62
C GLN A 179 34.08 17.00 -7.82
N VAL A 180 33.70 18.26 -7.98
CA VAL A 180 32.99 18.73 -9.17
C VAL A 180 34.04 19.15 -10.21
N VAL A 181 34.09 18.45 -11.33
CA VAL A 181 34.94 18.81 -12.48
C VAL A 181 34.06 19.58 -13.46
N PHE A 182 34.35 20.85 -13.67
CA PHE A 182 33.72 21.65 -14.72
C PHE A 182 34.50 21.46 -16.01
N ASP A 183 33.87 20.88 -17.02
CA ASP A 183 34.48 20.75 -18.34
C ASP A 183 34.42 22.10 -19.07
N LYS A 184 35.55 22.54 -19.63
CA LYS A 184 35.74 23.90 -20.17
C LYS A 184 34.84 24.25 -21.37
N GLY A 185 34.06 23.29 -21.88
CA GLY A 185 33.13 23.47 -23.00
C GLY A 185 31.70 23.92 -22.62
N MET A 186 31.41 24.19 -21.34
CA MET A 186 30.05 24.54 -20.89
C MET A 186 29.83 26.02 -20.58
N ILE A 187 30.83 26.89 -20.79
CA ILE A 187 30.63 28.34 -20.72
C ILE A 187 30.38 28.82 -22.15
N ASN A 188 29.10 29.07 -22.48
CA ASN A 188 28.80 29.96 -23.59
C ASN A 188 29.17 31.37 -23.12
N ASP A 189 30.32 31.86 -23.54
CA ASP A 189 30.66 33.28 -23.48
C ASP A 189 29.78 34.01 -24.53
N GLU A 190 28.62 34.54 -24.12
CA GLU A 190 27.97 35.73 -24.70
C GLU A 190 27.24 36.53 -23.62
#